data_AF-A0AAE9LQV5-F1
#
_entry.id   AF-A0AAE9LQV5-F1
#
_cell.length_a   1.000
_cell.length_b   1.000
_cell.length_c   1.000
_cell.angle_alpha   90.00
_cell.angle_beta   90.00
_cell.angle_gamma   90.00
#
_symmetry.space_group_name_H-M   'P 1'
#
loop_
_entity.id
_entity.type
_entity.pdbx_description
1 polymer ?
#
loop_
_entity_poly.entity_id
_entity_poly.type
_entity_poly.pdbx_seq_one_letter_code
_entity_poly.pdbx_strand_id
1 'polypeptide(L)'
;MTTIHYREIICDGYSTAEIVDEHRSFDLKHFAEACGQSPEWVLQLLEYDILATRPEERIHQFFGEDVTRARKAYRLQRDFDASFSAVAMMLDLIDEVQQLRRQVRHAHIQES
;
A
#
# COMPACT_ATOMS: atom_id res chain seq x y z
N MET A 1 -25.93 -11.41 8.45
CA MET A 1 -26.58 -10.49 7.50
C MET A 1 -25.66 -9.31 7.31
N THR A 2 -25.03 -9.16 6.15
CA THR A 2 -24.04 -8.10 5.91
C THR A 2 -24.76 -6.91 5.29
N THR A 3 -24.80 -5.81 6.03
CA THR A 3 -25.44 -4.56 5.60
C THR A 3 -24.48 -3.81 4.68
N ILE A 4 -24.91 -3.56 3.44
CA ILE A 4 -24.16 -2.80 2.44
C ILE A 4 -24.47 -1.31 2.64
N HIS A 5 -23.44 -0.51 2.87
CA HIS A 5 -23.55 0.94 3.00
C HIS A 5 -23.16 1.62 1.67
N TYR A 6 -24.01 2.56 1.24
CA TYR A 6 -23.97 3.23 -0.06
C TYR A 6 -22.92 4.35 -0.12
N ARG A 7 -22.41 4.57 -1.34
CA ARG A 7 -21.37 5.54 -1.72
C ARG A 7 -22.02 6.76 -2.38
N GLU A 8 -21.67 7.97 -1.96
CA GLU A 8 -21.66 9.12 -2.87
C GLU A 8 -20.21 9.59 -3.04
N ILE A 9 -19.75 9.64 -4.29
CA ILE A 9 -18.54 10.35 -4.67
C ILE A 9 -18.98 11.47 -5.60
N ILE A 10 -18.93 12.71 -5.11
CA ILE A 10 -18.76 13.90 -5.96
C ILE A 10 -17.97 15.00 -5.20
N CYS A 11 -16.83 15.37 -5.81
CA CYS A 11 -16.12 16.67 -5.88
C CYS A 11 -15.38 17.34 -4.70
N ASP A 12 -14.33 18.04 -5.13
CA ASP A 12 -13.65 19.22 -4.55
C ASP A 12 -12.96 19.13 -3.19
N GLY A 13 -11.65 18.90 -3.25
CA GLY A 13 -10.70 19.59 -2.36
C GLY A 13 -10.50 19.04 -0.95
N TYR A 14 -11.09 17.90 -0.58
CA TYR A 14 -10.89 17.30 0.74
C TYR A 14 -10.50 15.82 0.67
N SER A 15 -9.50 15.47 1.50
CA SER A 15 -8.88 14.16 1.62
C SER A 15 -9.92 13.07 1.96
N THR A 16 -10.37 12.32 0.96
CA THR A 16 -11.29 11.20 1.14
C THR A 16 -10.54 9.97 1.63
N ALA A 17 -10.82 9.53 2.86
CA ALA A 17 -10.55 8.17 3.28
C ALA A 17 -11.60 7.26 2.63
N GLU A 18 -11.24 6.56 1.55
CA GLU A 18 -12.05 5.47 1.03
C GLU A 18 -11.95 4.28 2.00
N ILE A 19 -13.09 3.87 2.56
CA ILE A 19 -13.21 2.59 3.25
C ILE A 19 -13.20 1.53 2.14
N VAL A 20 -12.04 0.94 1.93
CA VAL A 20 -11.83 -0.15 0.99
C VAL A 20 -12.20 -1.45 1.70
N ASP A 21 -13.19 -2.15 1.17
CA ASP A 21 -13.50 -3.52 1.58
C ASP A 21 -12.28 -4.41 1.33
N GLU A 22 -11.79 -5.10 2.36
CA GLU A 22 -10.63 -6.01 2.29
C GLU A 22 -10.81 -7.14 1.24
N HIS A 23 -12.04 -7.36 0.76
CA HIS A 23 -12.38 -8.39 -0.22
C HIS A 23 -12.59 -7.86 -1.65
N ARG A 24 -12.48 -6.55 -1.89
CA ARG A 24 -12.60 -5.98 -3.25
C ARG A 24 -11.23 -5.66 -3.82
N SER A 25 -10.89 -6.30 -4.93
CA SER A 25 -9.71 -5.94 -5.70
C SER A 25 -9.96 -4.68 -6.53
N PHE A 26 -8.95 -3.82 -6.59
CA PHE A 26 -8.88 -2.72 -7.54
C PHE A 26 -8.28 -3.22 -8.85
N ASP A 27 -8.78 -2.69 -9.97
CA ASP A 27 -7.99 -2.71 -11.19
C ASP A 27 -6.85 -1.67 -11.11
N LEU A 28 -5.91 -1.73 -12.06
CA LEU A 28 -4.76 -0.82 -12.11
C LEU A 28 -5.16 0.67 -12.09
N LYS A 29 -6.24 1.04 -12.76
CA LYS A 29 -6.65 2.44 -12.90
C LYS A 29 -7.25 2.96 -11.60
N HIS A 30 -8.18 2.23 -11.02
CA HIS A 30 -8.78 2.58 -9.73
C HIS A 30 -7.73 2.55 -8.61
N PHE A 31 -6.76 1.64 -8.67
CA PHE A 31 -5.66 1.61 -7.71
C PHE A 31 -4.78 2.87 -7.82
N ALA A 32 -4.40 3.26 -9.04
CA ALA A 32 -3.63 4.46 -9.30
C ALA A 32 -4.38 5.72 -8.80
N GLU A 33 -5.67 5.82 -9.09
CA GLU A 33 -6.55 6.89 -8.60
C GLU A 33 -6.61 6.91 -7.05
N ALA A 34 -6.78 5.75 -6.41
CA ALA A 34 -6.80 5.63 -4.95
C ALA A 34 -5.45 6.01 -4.30
N CYS A 35 -4.34 5.81 -5.01
CA CYS A 35 -3.01 6.25 -4.61
C CYS A 35 -2.74 7.74 -4.93
N GLY A 36 -3.57 8.37 -5.77
CA GLY A 36 -3.35 9.71 -6.31
C GLY A 36 -2.15 9.78 -7.27
N GLN A 37 -1.82 8.68 -7.95
CA GLN A 37 -0.67 8.55 -8.85
C GLN A 37 -1.11 8.06 -10.22
N SER A 38 -0.18 8.04 -11.19
CA SER A 38 -0.46 7.52 -12.53
C SER A 38 -0.35 5.99 -12.58
N PRO A 39 -1.05 5.31 -13.51
CA PRO A 39 -0.89 3.88 -13.73
C PRO A 39 0.56 3.46 -14.01
N GLU A 40 1.32 4.30 -14.73
CA GLU A 40 2.73 4.05 -15.04
C GLU A 40 3.58 4.01 -13.78
N TRP A 41 3.31 4.91 -12.83
CA TRP A 41 3.99 4.90 -11.53
C TRP A 41 3.69 3.61 -10.73
N VAL A 42 2.45 3.11 -10.80
CA VAL A 42 2.08 1.83 -10.16
C VAL A 42 2.79 0.66 -10.82
N LEU A 43 2.94 0.67 -12.15
CA LEU A 43 3.70 -0.35 -12.88
C LEU A 43 5.18 -0.36 -12.46
N GLN A 44 5.77 0.82 -12.22
CA GLN A 44 7.12 0.90 -11.65
C GLN A 44 7.19 0.25 -10.27
N LEU A 45 6.17 0.43 -9.41
CA LEU A 45 6.18 -0.25 -8.11
C LEU A 45 6.17 -1.78 -8.23
N LEU A 46 5.50 -2.34 -9.24
CA LEU A 46 5.55 -3.77 -9.52
C LEU A 46 6.92 -4.20 -10.07
N GLU A 47 7.52 -3.40 -10.95
CA GLU A 47 8.83 -3.69 -11.55
C GLU A 47 9.96 -3.72 -10.51
N TYR A 48 9.87 -2.87 -9.49
CA TYR A 48 10.86 -2.82 -8.40
C TYR A 48 10.48 -3.69 -7.19
N ASP A 49 9.51 -4.61 -7.33
CA ASP A 49 9.00 -5.49 -6.26
C ASP A 49 8.54 -4.74 -4.99
N ILE A 50 8.22 -3.44 -5.13
CA ILE A 50 7.64 -2.64 -4.06
C ILE A 50 6.20 -3.09 -3.80
N LEU A 51 5.46 -3.43 -4.85
CA LEU A 51 4.19 -4.15 -4.73
C LEU A 51 4.42 -5.61 -5.10
N ALA A 52 3.74 -6.51 -4.39
CA ALA A 52 3.89 -7.93 -4.64
C ALA A 52 3.41 -8.30 -6.05
N THR A 53 4.24 -9.02 -6.80
CA THR A 53 3.84 -9.61 -8.07
C THR A 53 2.81 -10.72 -7.83
N ARG A 54 1.77 -10.76 -8.66
CA ARG A 54 0.65 -11.70 -8.54
C ARG A 54 0.65 -12.70 -9.71
N PRO A 55 0.06 -13.90 -9.54
CA PRO A 55 -0.06 -14.87 -10.63
C PRO A 55 -0.77 -14.27 -11.85
N GLU A 56 -0.49 -14.80 -13.05
CA GLU A 56 -0.93 -14.22 -14.33
C GLU A 56 -2.43 -13.89 -14.41
N GLU A 57 -3.26 -14.72 -13.76
CA GLU A 57 -4.72 -14.55 -13.69
C GLU A 57 -5.19 -13.32 -12.89
N ARG A 58 -4.31 -12.72 -12.08
CA ARG A 58 -4.60 -11.61 -11.15
C ARG A 58 -3.54 -10.50 -11.16
N ILE A 59 -2.75 -10.36 -12.23
CA ILE A 59 -1.65 -9.37 -12.32
C ILE A 59 -2.10 -7.94 -11.99
N HIS A 60 -3.34 -7.58 -12.34
CA HIS A 60 -3.87 -6.23 -12.15
C HIS A 60 -4.89 -6.11 -11.03
N GLN A 61 -4.91 -7.06 -10.08
CA GLN A 61 -5.80 -7.00 -8.91
C GLN A 61 -5.03 -6.54 -7.68
N PHE A 62 -5.34 -5.34 -7.19
CA PHE A 62 -4.70 -4.76 -6.00
C PHE A 62 -5.66 -4.74 -4.82
N PHE A 63 -5.15 -4.77 -3.59
CA PHE A 63 -5.96 -4.83 -2.37
C PHE A 63 -5.67 -3.63 -1.45
N GLY A 64 -6.44 -3.48 -0.38
CA GLY A 64 -6.28 -2.35 0.55
C GLY A 64 -4.86 -2.26 1.17
N GLU A 65 -4.21 -3.40 1.38
CA GLU A 65 -2.82 -3.45 1.85
C GLU A 65 -1.82 -2.83 0.84
N ASP A 66 -2.05 -3.06 -0.45
CA ASP A 66 -1.23 -2.52 -1.54
C ASP A 66 -1.32 -0.99 -1.57
N VAL A 67 -2.51 -0.43 -1.31
CA VAL A 67 -2.72 1.03 -1.27
C VAL A 67 -1.88 1.64 -0.14
N THR A 68 -1.86 0.98 1.02
CA THR A 68 -1.07 1.44 2.16
C THR A 68 0.42 1.38 1.84
N ARG A 69 0.89 0.30 1.20
CA ARG A 69 2.30 0.14 0.81
C ARG A 69 2.70 1.16 -0.26
N ALA A 70 1.89 1.37 -1.29
CA ALA A 70 2.11 2.37 -2.32
C ALA A 70 2.18 3.80 -1.74
N ARG A 71 1.26 4.18 -0.85
CA ARG A 71 1.30 5.51 -0.20
C ARG A 71 2.57 5.71 0.64
N LYS A 72 3.07 4.66 1.31
CA LYS A 72 4.37 4.73 2.02
C LYS A 72 5.52 4.91 1.03
N ALA A 73 5.53 4.17 -0.07
CA ALA A 73 6.53 4.28 -1.13
C ALA A 73 6.59 5.71 -1.69
N TYR A 74 5.42 6.29 -2.01
CA TYR A 74 5.33 7.67 -2.49
C TYR A 74 5.89 8.69 -1.49
N ARG A 75 5.57 8.53 -0.20
CA ARG A 75 6.10 9.41 0.83
C ARG A 75 7.62 9.32 0.94
N LEU A 76 8.19 8.13 0.89
CA LEU A 76 9.64 7.94 0.90
C LEU A 76 10.29 8.55 -0.34
N GLN A 77 9.69 8.33 -1.52
CA GLN A 77 10.16 8.91 -2.77
C GLN A 77 10.20 10.43 -2.68
N ARG A 78 9.12 11.07 -2.22
CA ARG A 78 9.01 12.52 -2.09
C ARG A 78 9.91 13.11 -1.00
N ASP A 79 9.90 12.50 0.17
CA ASP A 79 10.57 13.07 1.35
C ASP A 79 12.11 12.94 1.25
N PHE A 80 12.60 11.98 0.46
CA PHE A 80 14.03 11.71 0.27
C PHE A 80 14.54 11.95 -1.16
N ASP A 81 13.68 12.39 -2.09
CA ASP A 81 13.97 12.45 -3.53
C ASP A 81 14.62 11.15 -4.06
N ALA A 82 14.09 10.02 -3.58
CA ALA A 82 14.72 8.72 -3.73
C ALA A 82 14.33 8.03 -5.05
N SER A 83 15.22 7.21 -5.59
CA SER A 83 14.88 6.30 -6.69
C SER A 83 13.99 5.16 -6.20
N PHE A 84 13.23 4.50 -7.11
CA PHE A 84 12.40 3.35 -6.74
C PHE A 84 13.19 2.22 -6.08
N SER A 85 14.41 1.94 -6.56
CA SER A 85 15.30 0.96 -5.93
C SER A 85 15.66 1.32 -4.48
N ALA A 86 15.94 2.60 -4.21
CA ALA A 86 16.19 3.07 -2.85
C ALA A 86 14.93 2.97 -1.97
N VAL A 87 13.75 3.30 -2.52
CA VAL A 87 12.47 3.18 -1.82
C VAL A 87 12.16 1.73 -1.45
N ALA A 88 12.38 0.77 -2.35
CA ALA A 88 12.21 -0.66 -2.08
C ALA A 88 13.05 -1.09 -0.86
N MET A 89 14.34 -0.76 -0.89
CA MET A 89 15.26 -1.05 0.22
C MET A 89 14.82 -0.39 1.53
N MET A 90 14.39 0.88 1.50
CA MET A 90 13.90 1.57 2.69
C MET A 90 12.66 0.90 3.28
N LEU A 91 11.73 0.45 2.44
CA LEU A 91 10.54 -0.26 2.89
C LEU A 91 10.90 -1.58 3.57
N ASP A 92 11.80 -2.36 2.98
CA ASP A 92 12.25 -3.63 3.56
C ASP A 92 12.92 -3.41 4.92
N LEU A 93 13.79 -2.40 5.03
CA LEU A 93 14.43 -2.03 6.30
C LEU A 93 13.41 -1.57 7.34
N ILE A 94 12.39 -0.80 6.95
CA ILE A 94 11.32 -0.37 7.85
C ILE A 94 10.55 -1.59 8.35
N ASP A 95 10.19 -2.52 7.47
CA ASP A 95 9.45 -3.73 7.81
C ASP A 95 10.27 -4.62 8.75
N GLU A 96 11.56 -4.79 8.50
CA GLU A 96 12.48 -5.55 9.35
C GLU A 96 12.63 -4.91 10.74
N VAL A 97 12.84 -3.59 10.82
CA VAL A 97 12.89 -2.87 12.11
C VAL A 97 11.58 -3.01 12.88
N GLN A 98 10.43 -2.96 12.20
CA GLN A 98 9.13 -3.17 12.85
C GLN A 98 9.00 -4.58 13.41
N GLN A 99 9.46 -5.58 12.66
CA GLN A 99 9.44 -6.98 13.06
C GLN A 99 10.34 -7.22 14.28
N LEU A 100 11.58 -6.72 14.26
CA LEU A 100 12.50 -6.80 15.38
C LEU A 100 11.93 -6.14 16.65
N ARG A 101 11.34 -4.94 16.51
CA ARG A 101 10.69 -4.25 17.62
C ARG A 101 9.50 -5.03 18.19
N ARG A 102 8.75 -5.77 17.36
CA ARG A 102 7.67 -6.65 17.83
C ARG A 102 8.25 -7.81 18.65
N GLN A 103 9.28 -8.48 18.15
CA GLN A 103 9.91 -9.62 18.85
C GLN A 103 10.42 -9.22 20.24
N VAL A 104 11.11 -8.09 20.35
CA VAL A 104 11.60 -7.58 21.65
C VAL A 104 10.45 -7.31 22.62
N ARG A 105 9.35 -6.67 22.15
CA ARG A 105 8.17 -6.45 23.00
C ARG A 105 7.53 -7.75 23.45
N HIS A 106 7.43 -8.75 22.58
CA HIS A 106 6.85 -10.06 22.93
C HIS A 106 7.72 -10.81 23.95
N ALA A 107 9.04 -10.78 23.80
CA ALA A 107 9.97 -11.39 24.76
C ALA A 107 9.83 -10.76 26.16
N HIS A 108 9.71 -9.43 26.23
CA HIS A 108 9.57 -8.72 27.50
C HIS A 108 8.22 -8.95 28.22
N ILE A 109 7.20 -9.43 27.49
CA ILE A 109 5.88 -9.80 28.04
C ILE A 109 5.89 -11.24 28.59
N GLN A 110 6.79 -12.12 28.13
CA GLN A 110 6.90 -13.50 28.62
C GLN A 110 7.73 -13.65 29.91
N GLU A 111 8.50 -12.62 30.28
CA GLU A 111 9.32 -12.60 31.51
C GLU A 111 8.63 -11.93 32.72
N SER A 112 7.35 -11.54 32.61
CA SER A 112 6.56 -10.91 33.69
C SER A 112 5.43 -11.79 34.20
#